data_AF-A0A2A4W5R2-F1
#
_entry.id   AF-A0A2A4W5R2-F1
#
_cell.length_a   1.000
_cell.length_b   1.000
_cell.length_c   1.000
_cell.angle_alpha   90.00
_cell.angle_beta   90.00
_cell.angle_gamma   90.00
#
_symmetry.space_group_name_H-M   'P 1'
#
loop_
_entity.id
_entity.type
_entity.pdbx_description
1 polymer ?
#
loop_
_entity_poly.entity_id
_entity_poly.type
_entity_poly.pdbx_seq_one_letter_code
_entity_poly.pdbx_strand_id
1 'polypeptide(L)'
;MERHADRSRTDKPALELTTETAPEKKKGTTFKDVRVAILLLILLFVALDSFFMKANTSDWDQPLRVVIYPINGDQSDVSSSYIASLQESGFSAINQFMRREAARYGIAISDPLDIRMGPVIEEMPPLPPNNGDVLKTILWSLNFRYWSFTVDNYEGPKPDIRIFTLFYDPQTHKRLPHSTGIEQGMLSIVHAFSNRKMATQNNFVIAHEMLHTLG
;
A
#
# COMPACT_ATOMS: atom_id res chain seq x y z
N MET A 1 99.77 -35.94 15.26
CA MET A 1 99.86 -35.45 16.65
C MET A 1 99.37 -34.01 16.59
N GLU A 2 98.23 -33.60 17.14
CA GLU A 2 97.65 -33.83 18.47
C GLU A 2 96.12 -33.71 18.46
N ARG A 3 95.53 -34.18 19.57
CA ARG A 3 94.08 -34.30 19.83
C ARG A 3 93.48 -33.04 20.48
N HIS A 4 92.14 -32.99 20.46
CA HIS A 4 91.22 -32.28 21.36
C HIS A 4 91.20 -30.74 21.23
N ALA A 5 90.08 -30.02 21.37
CA ALA A 5 88.86 -30.31 22.11
C ALA A 5 87.61 -29.57 21.54
N ASP A 6 86.48 -30.23 21.74
CA ASP A 6 85.11 -29.74 21.83
C ASP A 6 84.95 -28.34 22.48
N ARG A 7 84.15 -27.46 21.84
CA ARG A 7 83.37 -26.42 22.51
C ARG A 7 82.04 -26.15 21.79
N SER A 8 81.00 -26.78 22.33
CA SER A 8 79.65 -26.23 22.60
C SER A 8 79.04 -25.28 21.55
N ARG A 9 78.12 -25.87 20.78
CA ARG A 9 76.96 -25.24 20.15
C ARG A 9 76.24 -24.30 21.13
N THR A 10 76.24 -23.00 20.83
CA THR A 10 75.31 -22.04 21.41
C THR A 10 74.33 -21.64 20.32
N ASP A 11 73.21 -22.37 20.27
CA ASP A 11 72.06 -21.99 19.47
C ASP A 11 71.53 -20.65 20.03
N LYS A 12 71.84 -19.54 19.35
CA LYS A 12 71.11 -18.29 19.56
C LYS A 12 69.70 -18.49 18.99
N PRO A 13 68.62 -18.34 19.77
CA PRO A 13 67.30 -18.33 19.18
C PRO A 13 67.19 -17.04 18.36
N ALA A 14 66.87 -17.19 17.08
CA ALA A 14 66.37 -16.08 16.29
C ALA A 14 65.08 -15.61 16.94
N LEU A 15 65.04 -14.35 17.38
CA LEU A 15 63.80 -13.68 17.76
C LEU A 15 62.95 -13.57 16.48
N GLU A 16 62.09 -14.57 16.26
CA GLU A 16 60.96 -14.42 15.35
C GLU A 16 60.12 -13.26 15.90
N LEU A 17 60.17 -12.12 15.22
CA LEU A 17 59.16 -11.08 15.36
C LEU A 17 57.86 -11.71 14.83
N THR A 18 57.07 -12.30 15.74
CA THR A 18 55.69 -12.63 15.45
C THR A 18 54.99 -11.29 15.19
N THR A 19 54.80 -10.94 13.93
CA THR A 19 53.85 -9.91 13.54
C THR A 19 52.48 -10.45 13.92
N GLU A 20 52.07 -10.18 15.15
CA GLU A 20 50.70 -10.36 15.60
C GLU A 20 49.84 -9.45 14.73
N THR A 21 49.24 -10.02 13.68
CA THR A 21 48.28 -9.32 12.84
C THR A 21 47.12 -8.94 13.75
N ALA A 22 46.99 -7.64 14.03
CA ALA A 22 45.92 -7.10 14.84
C ALA A 22 44.56 -7.66 14.34
N PRO A 23 43.66 -8.09 15.24
CA PRO A 23 42.38 -8.65 14.84
C PRO A 23 41.61 -7.60 14.02
N GLU A 24 41.16 -8.00 12.83
CA GLU A 24 40.32 -7.18 11.97
C GLU A 24 39.07 -6.78 12.77
N LYS A 25 38.93 -5.48 13.06
CA LYS A 25 37.75 -4.95 13.75
C LYS A 25 36.53 -5.19 12.88
N LYS A 26 35.77 -6.26 13.14
CA LYS A 26 34.42 -6.42 12.61
C LYS A 26 33.62 -5.20 13.03
N LYS A 27 33.25 -4.37 12.06
CA LYS A 27 32.42 -3.19 12.26
C LYS A 27 31.05 -3.71 12.72
N GLY A 28 30.81 -3.68 14.03
CA GLY A 28 29.54 -4.10 14.60
C GLY A 28 28.42 -3.26 14.00
N THR A 29 27.36 -3.93 13.52
CA THR A 29 26.18 -3.27 12.98
C THR A 29 25.65 -2.31 14.03
N THR A 30 25.81 -1.00 13.80
CA THR A 30 25.34 0.01 14.76
C THR A 30 23.81 0.14 14.65
N PHE A 31 23.16 0.69 15.67
CA PHE A 31 21.72 1.01 15.60
C PHE A 31 21.37 1.87 14.37
N LYS A 32 22.31 2.72 13.94
CA LYS A 32 22.18 3.50 12.70
C LYS A 32 22.14 2.61 11.47
N ASP A 33 23.03 1.62 11.40
CA ASP A 33 23.10 0.68 10.27
C ASP A 33 21.85 -0.20 10.19
N VAL A 34 21.35 -0.68 11.34
CA VAL A 34 20.08 -1.44 11.41
C VAL A 34 18.90 -0.57 10.98
N ARG A 35 18.79 0.67 11.49
CA ARG A 35 17.72 1.61 11.10
C ARG A 35 17.75 1.92 9.61
N VAL A 36 18.94 2.20 9.05
CA VAL A 36 19.10 2.48 7.62
C VAL A 36 18.74 1.26 6.78
N ALA A 37 19.15 0.06 7.19
CA ALA A 37 18.76 -1.17 6.51
C ALA A 37 17.24 -1.37 6.49
N ILE A 38 16.55 -1.13 7.61
CA ILE A 38 15.08 -1.20 7.69
C ILE A 38 14.43 -0.18 6.75
N LEU A 39 14.90 1.08 6.76
CA LEU A 39 14.36 2.13 5.89
C LEU A 39 14.58 1.81 4.41
N LEU A 40 15.75 1.28 4.05
CA LEU A 40 16.03 0.86 2.67
C LEU A 40 15.18 -0.33 2.25
N LEU A 41 14.90 -1.26 3.16
CA LEU A 41 14.00 -2.38 2.89
C LEU A 41 12.57 -1.87 2.66
N ILE A 42 12.05 -1.01 3.52
CA ILE A 42 10.72 -0.38 3.31
C ILE A 42 10.69 0.37 1.97
N LEU A 43 11.72 1.16 1.68
CA LEU A 43 11.82 1.91 0.43
C LEU A 43 11.86 0.99 -0.79
N LEU A 44 12.62 -0.11 -0.72
CA LEU A 44 12.69 -1.12 -1.78
C LEU A 44 11.32 -1.76 -2.01
N PHE A 45 10.61 -2.14 -0.94
CA PHE A 45 9.25 -2.68 -1.05
C PHE A 45 8.30 -1.69 -1.70
N VAL A 46 8.32 -0.42 -1.29
CA VAL A 46 7.50 0.65 -1.88
C VAL A 46 7.84 0.86 -3.36
N ALA A 47 9.12 0.85 -3.72
CA ALA A 47 9.57 1.04 -5.09
C ALA A 47 9.19 -0.14 -6.00
N LEU A 48 9.37 -1.37 -5.54
CA LEU A 48 8.97 -2.58 -6.27
C LEU A 48 7.45 -2.62 -6.47
N ASP A 49 6.67 -2.37 -5.43
CA ASP A 49 5.21 -2.29 -5.49
C ASP A 49 4.77 -1.25 -6.53
N SER A 50 5.30 -0.03 -6.47
CA SER A 50 4.97 1.02 -7.44
C SER A 50 5.36 0.66 -8.88
N PHE A 51 6.51 0.01 -9.09
CA PHE A 51 6.98 -0.36 -10.43
C PHE A 51 6.12 -1.45 -11.06
N PHE A 52 5.80 -2.52 -10.33
CA PHE A 52 4.96 -3.61 -10.84
C PHE A 52 3.52 -3.15 -11.10
N MET A 53 2.98 -2.25 -10.29
CA MET A 53 1.64 -1.71 -10.49
C MET A 53 1.55 -0.86 -11.76
N LYS A 54 2.54 0.00 -12.01
CA LYS A 54 2.54 0.86 -13.21
C LYS A 54 2.54 0.05 -14.50
N ALA A 55 3.26 -1.08 -14.53
CA ALA A 55 3.34 -1.95 -15.70
C ALA A 55 2.03 -2.71 -15.99
N ASN A 56 1.23 -3.03 -14.97
CA ASN A 56 -0.01 -3.79 -15.16
C ASN A 56 -1.26 -2.92 -15.34
N THR A 57 -1.28 -1.70 -14.79
CA THR A 57 -2.50 -0.87 -14.74
C THR A 57 -2.59 0.16 -15.88
N SER A 58 -1.45 0.53 -16.50
CA SER A 58 -1.38 1.65 -17.46
C SER A 58 -1.62 1.25 -18.92
N ASP A 59 -1.46 -0.03 -19.25
CA ASP A 59 -1.44 -0.49 -20.65
C ASP A 59 -2.85 -0.81 -21.18
N TRP A 60 -3.88 -0.84 -20.30
CA TRP A 60 -5.30 -1.05 -20.62
C TRP A 60 -5.58 -2.27 -21.52
N ASP A 61 -4.74 -3.29 -21.38
CA ASP A 61 -4.82 -4.56 -22.10
C ASP A 61 -5.67 -5.60 -21.34
N GLN A 62 -5.86 -5.42 -20.04
CA GLN A 62 -6.72 -6.22 -19.17
C GLN A 62 -7.70 -5.34 -18.36
N PRO A 63 -8.89 -5.86 -18.00
CA PRO A 63 -9.78 -5.17 -17.09
C PRO A 63 -9.13 -4.95 -15.72
N LEU A 64 -9.26 -3.73 -15.19
CA LEU A 64 -8.81 -3.44 -13.82
C LEU A 64 -9.82 -4.03 -12.82
N ARG A 65 -9.34 -4.89 -11.92
CA ARG A 65 -10.17 -5.40 -10.84
C ARG A 65 -10.27 -4.37 -9.73
N VAL A 66 -11.50 -3.96 -9.43
CA VAL A 66 -11.81 -2.98 -8.40
C VAL A 66 -12.64 -3.65 -7.32
N VAL A 67 -12.15 -3.70 -6.09
CA VAL A 67 -12.93 -4.20 -4.95
C VAL A 67 -13.35 -3.03 -4.07
N ILE A 68 -14.66 -2.91 -3.85
CA ILE A 68 -15.26 -1.88 -3.00
C ILE A 68 -15.59 -2.51 -1.64
N TYR A 69 -14.94 -2.03 -0.59
CA TYR A 69 -15.15 -2.46 0.80
C TYR A 69 -16.06 -1.45 1.51
N PRO A 70 -17.30 -1.82 1.87
CA PRO A 70 -18.18 -0.95 2.62
C PRO A 70 -17.78 -0.88 4.10
N ILE A 71 -17.83 0.32 4.68
CA ILE A 71 -17.54 0.60 6.08
C ILE A 71 -18.67 1.45 6.65
N ASN A 72 -19.16 1.11 7.84
CA ASN A 72 -20.10 1.97 8.55
C ASN A 72 -19.34 3.14 9.20
N GLY A 73 -19.34 4.30 8.54
CA GLY A 73 -18.51 5.45 8.93
C GLY A 73 -19.04 6.24 10.13
N ASP A 74 -20.33 6.08 10.47
CA ASP A 74 -20.97 6.75 11.61
C ASP A 74 -21.55 5.79 12.66
N GLN A 75 -21.31 4.49 12.49
CA GLN A 75 -21.81 3.42 13.36
C GLN A 75 -23.33 3.42 13.55
N SER A 76 -24.08 4.05 12.64
CA SER A 76 -25.54 4.12 12.73
C SER A 76 -26.21 2.85 12.20
N ASP A 77 -27.37 2.51 12.75
CA ASP A 77 -28.22 1.42 12.23
C ASP A 77 -28.69 1.68 10.80
N VAL A 78 -28.85 2.95 10.42
CA VAL A 78 -29.20 3.37 9.07
C VAL A 78 -28.10 2.99 8.08
N SER A 79 -26.84 3.30 8.41
CA SER A 79 -25.68 2.93 7.60
C SER A 79 -25.48 1.41 7.54
N SER A 80 -25.61 0.71 8.67
CA SER A 80 -25.55 -0.77 8.71
C SER A 80 -26.61 -1.40 7.81
N SER A 81 -27.86 -0.93 7.90
CA SER A 81 -28.99 -1.43 7.09
C SER A 81 -28.80 -1.12 5.61
N TYR A 82 -28.27 0.06 5.28
CA TYR A 82 -27.97 0.43 3.91
C TYR A 82 -26.90 -0.49 3.32
N ILE A 83 -25.77 -0.68 4.03
CA ILE A 83 -24.66 -1.56 3.63
C ILE A 83 -25.14 -2.99 3.42
N ALA A 84 -25.94 -3.54 4.35
CA ALA A 84 -26.51 -4.88 4.22
C ALA A 84 -27.41 -5.05 2.98
N SER A 85 -27.94 -3.94 2.44
CA SER A 85 -28.77 -3.95 1.23
C SER A 85 -28.00 -3.66 -0.07
N LEU A 86 -26.70 -3.33 0.02
CA LEU A 86 -25.86 -3.09 -1.15
C LEU A 86 -25.66 -4.38 -1.95
N GLN A 87 -25.58 -4.19 -3.26
CA GLN A 87 -25.30 -5.25 -4.23
C GLN A 87 -24.28 -4.72 -5.22
N GLU A 88 -23.48 -5.61 -5.81
CA GLU A 88 -22.50 -5.26 -6.86
C GLU A 88 -23.15 -4.49 -8.02
N SER A 89 -24.40 -4.83 -8.37
CA SER A 89 -25.18 -4.15 -9.40
C SER A 89 -25.41 -2.65 -9.13
N GLY A 90 -25.36 -2.24 -7.86
CA GLY A 90 -25.45 -0.84 -7.44
C GLY A 90 -24.32 0.04 -7.98
N PHE A 91 -23.17 -0.55 -8.33
CA PHE A 91 -21.99 0.14 -8.86
C PHE A 91 -21.88 0.07 -10.39
N SER A 92 -22.86 -0.52 -11.07
CA SER A 92 -22.84 -0.71 -12.54
C SER A 92 -22.74 0.61 -13.32
N ALA A 93 -23.18 1.74 -12.76
CA ALA A 93 -23.04 3.05 -13.38
C ALA A 93 -21.57 3.46 -13.58
N ILE A 94 -20.66 3.02 -12.70
CA ILE A 94 -19.22 3.27 -12.79
C ILE A 94 -18.65 2.50 -13.99
N ASN A 95 -18.99 1.21 -14.12
CA ASN A 95 -18.61 0.40 -15.29
C ASN A 95 -19.12 1.01 -16.60
N GLN A 96 -20.38 1.45 -16.63
CA GLN A 96 -20.94 2.07 -17.83
C GLN A 96 -20.24 3.39 -18.18
N PHE A 97 -19.87 4.19 -17.18
CA PHE A 97 -19.09 5.41 -17.39
C PHE A 97 -17.72 5.08 -17.98
N MET A 98 -16.97 4.16 -17.39
CA MET A 98 -15.64 3.81 -17.87
C MET A 98 -15.65 3.22 -19.29
N ARG A 99 -16.65 2.41 -19.65
CA ARG A 99 -16.81 1.91 -21.03
C ARG A 99 -16.99 3.02 -22.04
N ARG A 100 -17.82 4.02 -21.71
CA ARG A 100 -18.06 5.16 -22.60
C ARG A 100 -16.79 5.99 -22.77
N GLU A 101 -16.04 6.22 -21.69
CA GLU A 101 -14.78 6.96 -21.78
C GLU A 101 -13.71 6.16 -22.54
N ALA A 102 -13.56 4.86 -22.28
CA ALA A 102 -12.64 4.00 -23.03
C ALA A 102 -12.93 4.04 -24.54
N ALA A 103 -14.20 3.91 -24.93
CA ALA A 103 -14.60 4.03 -26.33
C ALA A 103 -14.34 5.43 -26.90
N ARG A 104 -14.60 6.50 -26.12
CA ARG A 104 -14.35 7.89 -26.54
C ARG A 104 -12.87 8.14 -26.81
N TYR A 105 -11.98 7.57 -26.01
CA TYR A 105 -10.53 7.72 -26.16
C TYR A 105 -9.87 6.65 -27.05
N GLY A 106 -10.66 5.76 -27.67
CA GLY A 106 -10.15 4.75 -28.59
C GLY A 106 -9.37 3.62 -27.91
N ILE A 107 -9.57 3.40 -26.61
CA ILE A 107 -8.94 2.30 -25.87
C ILE A 107 -9.63 1.00 -26.29
N ALA A 108 -8.85 0.03 -26.79
CA ALA A 108 -9.34 -1.21 -27.36
C ALA A 108 -9.74 -2.27 -26.30
N ILE A 109 -10.47 -1.84 -25.26
CA ILE A 109 -11.00 -2.70 -24.20
C ILE A 109 -12.52 -2.47 -24.04
N SER A 110 -13.31 -3.53 -24.15
CA SER A 110 -14.78 -3.43 -24.06
C SER A 110 -15.28 -3.31 -22.61
N ASP A 111 -14.52 -3.88 -21.68
CA ASP A 111 -14.84 -4.04 -20.27
C ASP A 111 -13.64 -3.56 -19.44
N PRO A 112 -13.43 -2.23 -19.29
CA PRO A 112 -12.22 -1.72 -18.65
C PRO A 112 -12.12 -2.04 -17.16
N LEU A 113 -13.23 -2.41 -16.52
CA LEU A 113 -13.30 -2.67 -15.08
C LEU A 113 -14.04 -3.99 -14.77
N ASP A 114 -13.53 -4.70 -13.77
CA ASP A 114 -14.20 -5.80 -13.05
C ASP A 114 -14.47 -5.35 -11.61
N ILE A 115 -15.63 -4.71 -11.38
CA ILE A 115 -16.02 -4.22 -10.04
C ILE A 115 -16.64 -5.36 -9.23
N ARG A 116 -16.11 -5.56 -8.02
CA ARG A 116 -16.57 -6.52 -7.03
C ARG A 116 -16.87 -5.84 -5.70
N MET A 117 -17.79 -6.42 -4.94
CA MET A 117 -18.04 -5.96 -3.57
C MET A 117 -17.25 -6.86 -2.61
N GLY A 118 -16.40 -6.23 -1.82
CA GLY A 118 -15.71 -6.88 -0.71
C GLY A 118 -16.64 -7.08 0.49
N PRO A 119 -16.22 -7.84 1.50
CA PRO A 119 -16.94 -7.92 2.76
C PRO A 119 -16.93 -6.57 3.49
N VAL A 120 -17.85 -6.42 4.44
CA VAL A 120 -17.90 -5.26 5.32
C VAL A 120 -16.66 -5.24 6.21
N ILE A 121 -16.00 -4.08 6.30
CA ILE A 121 -14.86 -3.87 7.20
C ILE A 121 -15.33 -3.09 8.42
N GLU A 122 -15.04 -3.62 9.61
CA GLU A 122 -15.39 -3.00 10.89
C GLU A 122 -14.33 -2.00 11.38
N GLU A 123 -13.07 -2.23 10.99
CA GLU A 123 -11.96 -1.35 11.36
C GLU A 123 -11.99 -0.06 10.50
N MET A 124 -11.75 1.09 11.13
CA MET A 124 -11.72 2.37 10.42
C MET A 124 -10.35 2.60 9.77
N PRO A 125 -10.29 3.13 8.53
CA PRO A 125 -9.02 3.47 7.93
C PRO A 125 -8.35 4.64 8.65
N PRO A 126 -7.00 4.70 8.67
CA PRO A 126 -6.30 5.89 9.11
C PRO A 126 -6.68 7.07 8.20
N LEU A 127 -7.15 8.17 8.79
CA LEU A 127 -7.54 9.36 8.04
C LEU A 127 -6.32 10.21 7.65
N PRO A 128 -6.35 10.88 6.48
CA PRO A 128 -5.26 11.73 6.04
C PRO A 128 -5.07 12.94 6.98
N PRO A 129 -3.83 13.46 7.11
CA PRO A 129 -3.56 14.62 7.94
C PRO A 129 -4.14 15.92 7.32
N ASN A 130 -4.78 16.76 8.14
CA ASN A 130 -5.45 17.98 7.68
C ASN A 130 -4.52 19.17 7.32
N ASN A 131 -3.22 19.09 7.64
CA ASN A 131 -2.31 20.25 7.69
C ASN A 131 -1.22 20.27 6.60
N GLY A 132 -1.29 19.40 5.59
CA GLY A 132 -0.35 19.41 4.45
C GLY A 132 1.11 19.12 4.81
N ASP A 133 1.37 18.61 6.00
CA ASP A 133 2.71 18.22 6.45
C ASP A 133 3.16 16.99 5.65
N VAL A 134 4.22 17.17 4.85
CA VAL A 134 4.76 16.14 3.95
C VAL A 134 5.16 14.89 4.73
N LEU A 135 5.79 15.05 5.90
CA LEU A 135 6.24 13.90 6.68
C LEU A 135 5.04 13.13 7.24
N LYS A 136 4.02 13.84 7.74
CA LYS A 136 2.78 13.19 8.20
C LYS A 136 2.05 12.50 7.05
N THR A 137 2.08 13.07 5.86
CA THR A 137 1.47 12.48 4.66
C THR A 137 2.18 11.19 4.26
N ILE A 138 3.52 11.17 4.31
CA ILE A 138 4.31 9.94 4.07
C ILE A 138 4.02 8.88 5.14
N LEU A 139 4.02 9.25 6.42
CA LEU A 139 3.73 8.31 7.50
C LEU A 139 2.30 7.75 7.37
N TRP A 140 1.34 8.62 7.05
CA TRP A 140 -0.03 8.21 6.80
C TRP A 140 -0.14 7.26 5.61
N SER A 141 0.52 7.55 4.49
CA SER A 141 0.42 6.68 3.31
C SER A 141 0.98 5.28 3.57
N LEU A 142 2.07 5.18 4.33
CA LEU A 142 2.62 3.90 4.78
C LEU A 142 1.66 3.17 5.73
N ASN A 143 1.11 3.89 6.70
CA ASN A 143 0.14 3.32 7.65
C ASN A 143 -1.13 2.84 6.93
N PHE A 144 -1.63 3.60 5.96
CA PHE A 144 -2.81 3.24 5.18
C PHE A 144 -2.56 2.01 4.31
N ARG A 145 -1.39 1.89 3.68
CA ARG A 145 -1.01 0.66 2.95
C ARG A 145 -0.96 -0.54 3.87
N TYR A 146 -0.29 -0.42 5.02
CA TYR A 146 -0.22 -1.50 6.01
C TYR A 146 -1.62 -1.91 6.47
N TRP A 147 -2.43 -0.95 6.88
CA TRP A 147 -3.82 -1.16 7.27
C TRP A 147 -4.63 -1.85 6.17
N SER A 148 -4.52 -1.37 4.92
CA SER A 148 -5.25 -1.96 3.79
C SER A 148 -4.86 -3.41 3.54
N PHE A 149 -3.60 -3.78 3.80
CA PHE A 149 -3.10 -5.13 3.67
C PHE A 149 -3.61 -6.03 4.80
N THR A 150 -3.76 -5.50 6.02
CA THR A 150 -4.23 -6.28 7.17
C THR A 150 -5.73 -6.53 7.18
N VAL A 151 -6.53 -5.60 6.64
CA VAL A 151 -8.00 -5.73 6.61
C VAL A 151 -8.53 -6.41 5.35
N ASP A 152 -7.72 -6.54 4.29
CA ASP A 152 -8.13 -7.19 3.05
C ASP A 152 -8.29 -8.71 3.23
N ASN A 153 -9.53 -9.14 3.44
CA ASN A 153 -9.98 -10.52 3.55
C ASN A 153 -10.84 -10.94 2.34
N TYR A 154 -10.70 -10.26 1.19
CA TYR A 154 -11.41 -10.64 -0.03
C TYR A 154 -10.90 -12.00 -0.56
N GLU A 155 -11.80 -12.98 -0.65
CA GLU A 155 -11.45 -14.36 -1.05
C GLU A 155 -11.30 -14.54 -2.58
N GLY A 156 -11.53 -13.49 -3.36
CA GLY A 156 -11.35 -13.51 -4.81
C GLY A 156 -9.91 -13.24 -5.25
N PRO A 157 -9.64 -13.25 -6.56
CA PRO A 157 -8.32 -12.94 -7.07
C PRO A 157 -7.93 -11.49 -6.73
N LYS A 158 -6.63 -11.27 -6.49
CA LYS A 158 -6.09 -10.02 -5.93
C LYS A 158 -6.65 -8.78 -6.66
N PRO A 159 -7.16 -7.76 -5.93
CA PRO A 159 -7.60 -6.52 -6.54
C PRO A 159 -6.43 -5.69 -7.04
N ASP A 160 -6.65 -4.99 -8.15
CA ASP A 160 -5.76 -3.91 -8.61
C ASP A 160 -6.07 -2.64 -7.81
N ILE A 161 -7.35 -2.27 -7.72
CA ILE A 161 -7.82 -1.10 -6.96
C ILE A 161 -8.67 -1.54 -5.76
N ARG A 162 -8.36 -0.99 -4.58
CA ARG A 162 -9.19 -1.14 -3.37
C ARG A 162 -9.82 0.19 -3.00
N ILE A 163 -11.15 0.20 -2.90
CA ILE A 163 -11.91 1.40 -2.52
C ILE A 163 -12.61 1.13 -1.19
N PHE A 164 -12.17 1.82 -0.14
CA PHE A 164 -12.80 1.77 1.18
C PHE A 164 -13.86 2.86 1.26
N THR A 165 -15.14 2.46 1.21
CA THR A 165 -16.27 3.38 1.15
C THR A 165 -16.96 3.49 2.51
N LEU A 166 -16.79 4.63 3.18
CA LEU A 166 -17.39 4.95 4.46
C LEU A 166 -18.78 5.54 4.23
N PHE A 167 -19.81 4.84 4.69
CA PHE A 167 -21.20 5.23 4.56
C PHE A 167 -21.68 5.97 5.81
N TYR A 168 -22.39 7.08 5.61
CA TYR A 168 -22.92 7.94 6.67
C TYR A 168 -24.42 8.21 6.48
N ASP A 169 -25.18 8.24 7.57
CA ASP A 169 -26.59 8.61 7.57
C ASP A 169 -26.75 10.11 7.17
N PRO A 170 -27.44 10.42 6.06
CA PRO A 170 -27.63 11.81 5.64
C PRO A 170 -28.52 12.64 6.58
N GLN A 171 -29.25 12.02 7.51
CA GLN A 171 -30.04 12.74 8.51
C GLN A 171 -29.15 13.35 9.59
N THR A 172 -28.10 12.64 9.99
CA THR A 172 -27.12 13.08 11.00
C THR A 172 -25.95 13.83 10.36
N HIS A 173 -25.58 13.47 9.13
CA HIS A 173 -24.48 14.06 8.38
C HIS A 173 -25.00 14.76 7.12
N LYS A 174 -25.12 16.09 7.14
CA LYS A 174 -25.56 16.86 5.95
C LYS A 174 -24.43 17.12 4.94
N ARG A 175 -23.17 16.98 5.36
CA ARG A 175 -21.97 17.14 4.55
C ARG A 175 -20.96 16.09 4.99
N LEU A 176 -20.25 15.53 4.02
CA LEU A 176 -19.22 14.53 4.26
C LEU A 176 -17.84 15.19 4.20
N PRO A 177 -16.83 14.59 4.86
CA PRO A 177 -15.43 14.93 4.61
C PRO A 177 -15.06 14.76 3.13
N HIS A 178 -13.95 15.35 2.72
CA HIS A 178 -13.41 15.10 1.38
C HIS A 178 -12.91 13.66 1.31
N SER A 179 -13.28 12.96 0.24
CA SER A 179 -12.67 11.68 -0.11
C SER A 179 -11.20 11.87 -0.48
N THR A 180 -10.41 10.80 -0.41
CA THR A 180 -8.97 10.85 -0.68
C THR A 180 -8.50 9.56 -1.33
N GLY A 181 -7.95 9.67 -2.54
CA GLY A 181 -7.17 8.62 -3.20
C GLY A 181 -5.66 8.74 -2.91
N ILE A 182 -4.96 7.61 -2.85
CA ILE A 182 -3.50 7.57 -3.00
C ILE A 182 -3.18 6.94 -4.35
N GLU A 183 -2.69 7.77 -5.28
CA GLU A 183 -2.22 7.37 -6.62
C GLU A 183 -1.25 6.19 -6.56
N GLN A 184 -0.19 6.29 -5.74
CA GLN A 184 0.91 5.32 -5.71
C GLN A 184 0.61 3.99 -4.98
N GLY A 185 -0.65 3.62 -4.79
CA GLY A 185 -1.02 2.33 -4.19
C GLY A 185 -2.36 1.76 -4.67
N MET A 186 -3.06 2.44 -5.60
CA MET A 186 -4.40 2.04 -6.03
C MET A 186 -5.39 1.85 -4.87
N LEU A 187 -5.25 2.69 -3.84
CA LEU A 187 -6.10 2.70 -2.65
C LEU A 187 -6.89 4.01 -2.61
N SER A 188 -8.16 3.94 -2.25
CA SER A 188 -8.99 5.13 -2.06
C SER A 188 -9.86 5.00 -0.81
N ILE A 189 -10.03 6.12 -0.10
CA ILE A 189 -11.03 6.32 0.94
C ILE A 189 -12.12 7.21 0.36
N VAL A 190 -13.34 6.69 0.30
CA VAL A 190 -14.50 7.42 -0.21
C VAL A 190 -15.50 7.64 0.91
N HIS A 191 -15.98 8.88 1.08
CA HIS A 191 -17.12 9.16 1.95
C HIS A 191 -18.40 9.22 1.11
N ALA A 192 -19.40 8.42 1.48
CA ALA A 192 -20.66 8.25 0.76
C ALA A 192 -21.87 8.30 1.70
N PHE A 193 -23.05 8.60 1.17
CA PHE A 193 -24.29 8.63 1.97
C PHE A 193 -25.03 7.30 1.97
N SER A 194 -25.58 6.92 3.12
CA SER A 194 -26.41 5.73 3.37
C SER A 194 -27.85 5.91 2.87
N ASN A 195 -28.02 6.35 1.63
CA ASN A 195 -29.34 6.61 1.04
C ASN A 195 -29.38 6.27 -0.44
N ARG A 196 -30.34 5.42 -0.82
CA ARG A 196 -30.53 4.96 -2.21
C ARG A 196 -30.76 6.11 -3.19
N LYS A 197 -31.41 7.20 -2.77
CA LYS A 197 -31.61 8.39 -3.62
C LYS A 197 -30.29 9.10 -3.96
N MET A 198 -29.23 8.84 -3.21
CA MET A 198 -27.89 9.42 -3.40
C MET A 198 -26.91 8.44 -4.06
N ALA A 199 -27.37 7.25 -4.48
CA ALA A 199 -26.52 6.24 -5.11
C ALA A 199 -25.80 6.76 -6.37
N THR A 200 -26.46 7.57 -7.20
CA THR A 200 -25.83 8.20 -8.37
C THR A 200 -24.70 9.14 -7.97
N GLN A 201 -24.89 9.94 -6.92
CA GLN A 201 -23.86 10.83 -6.41
C GLN A 201 -22.69 10.03 -5.82
N ASN A 202 -22.99 8.99 -5.02
CA ASN A 202 -21.97 8.11 -4.46
C ASN A 202 -21.14 7.45 -5.58
N ASN A 203 -21.78 6.92 -6.62
CA ASN A 203 -21.08 6.30 -7.75
C ASN A 203 -20.20 7.31 -8.50
N PHE A 204 -20.62 8.56 -8.64
CA PHE A 204 -19.80 9.61 -9.23
C PHE A 204 -18.53 9.87 -8.39
N VAL A 205 -18.68 10.01 -7.06
CA VAL A 205 -17.53 10.22 -6.17
C VAL A 205 -16.60 9.01 -6.21
N ILE A 206 -17.13 7.79 -6.13
CA ILE A 206 -16.32 6.56 -6.23
C ILE A 206 -15.54 6.53 -7.55
N ALA A 207 -16.19 6.81 -8.68
CA ALA A 207 -15.52 6.85 -9.98
C ALA A 207 -14.43 7.94 -10.04
N HIS A 208 -14.72 9.12 -9.51
CA HIS A 208 -13.77 10.24 -9.46
C HIS A 208 -12.52 9.88 -8.65
N GLU A 209 -12.70 9.33 -7.45
CA GLU A 209 -11.59 8.96 -6.58
C GLU A 209 -10.81 7.76 -7.13
N MET A 210 -11.49 6.80 -7.76
CA MET A 210 -10.84 5.69 -8.45
C MET A 210 -9.95 6.20 -9.58
N LEU A 211 -10.42 7.16 -10.39
CA LEU A 211 -9.61 7.74 -11.46
C LEU A 211 -8.37 8.45 -10.91
N HIS A 212 -8.46 9.15 -9.77
CA HIS A 212 -7.28 9.73 -9.11
C HIS A 212 -6.25 8.69 -8.68
N THR A 213 -6.65 7.42 -8.52
CA THR A 213 -5.69 6.36 -8.25
C THR A 213 -4.86 5.95 -9.47
N LEU A 214 -5.28 6.36 -10.67
CA LEU A 214 -4.63 6.03 -11.94
C LEU A 214 -3.65 7.11 -12.44
N GLY A 215 -3.65 8.30 -11.83
CA GLY A 215 -2.79 9.44 -12.20
C GLY A 215 -3.51 10.49 -13.05
#